data_AF-A0A482XK18-F1
#
_entry.id   AF-A0A482XK18-F1
#
_cell.length_a   1.000
_cell.length_b   1.000
_cell.length_c   1.000
_cell.angle_alpha   90.00
_cell.angle_beta   90.00
_cell.angle_gamma   90.00
#
_symmetry.space_group_name_H-M   'P 1'
#
loop_
_entity.id
_entity.type
_entity.pdbx_description
1 polymer ?
#
loop_
_entity_poly.entity_id
_entity_poly.type
_entity_poly.pdbx_seq_one_letter_code
_entity_poly.pdbx_strand_id
1 'polypeptide(L)'
;MVAGACMGLSSYYDSVIPDAIGCLLVGGILGAVASFIIYTNVAALLGRSIPEEYLNKINNELESDVMIRAIYDVKGIDMGNCLIRYKAELDFDGRELTRSYLDKQDLNSLLEEVKGFNDIDQVESFMIKHSEAIVDMMGGEIDRIEMKLRVK
;
A
#
# COMPACT_ATOMS: atom_id res chain seq x y z
N MET A 1 9.12 34.12 30.63
CA MET A 1 9.87 35.39 30.86
C MET A 1 9.03 36.64 30.57
N VAL A 2 7.98 36.59 29.72
CA VAL A 2 7.04 37.71 29.51
C VAL A 2 6.06 37.90 30.68
N ALA A 3 5.55 36.81 31.27
CA ALA A 3 4.61 36.89 32.40
C ALA A 3 5.20 37.56 33.67
N GLY A 4 6.48 37.34 33.96
CA GLY A 4 7.17 37.98 35.08
C GLY A 4 7.43 39.47 34.87
N ALA A 5 7.59 39.91 33.62
CA ALA A 5 7.76 41.32 33.28
C ALA A 5 6.43 42.09 33.37
N CYS A 6 5.30 41.47 32.98
CA CYS A 6 3.97 42.08 33.10
C CYS A 6 3.51 42.22 34.55
N MET A 7 3.76 41.22 35.41
CA MET A 7 3.48 41.35 36.86
C MET A 7 4.33 42.43 37.52
N GLY A 8 5.59 42.61 37.10
CA GLY A 8 6.46 43.67 37.58
C GLY A 8 6.01 45.08 37.15
N LEU A 9 5.58 45.25 35.89
CA LEU A 9 5.09 46.55 35.39
C LEU A 9 3.69 46.89 35.91
N SER A 10 2.82 45.90 36.12
CA SER A 10 1.45 46.12 36.59
C SER A 10 1.38 46.62 38.04
N SER A 11 2.41 46.37 38.85
CA SER A 11 2.49 46.88 40.23
C SER A 11 2.80 48.38 40.30
N TYR A 12 3.30 49.00 39.22
CA TYR A 12 3.70 50.41 39.23
C TYR A 12 2.63 51.35 38.64
N TYR A 13 1.64 50.83 37.91
CA TYR A 13 0.70 51.64 37.12
C TYR A 13 -0.79 51.46 37.44
N ASP A 14 -1.14 50.64 38.44
CA ASP A 14 -2.50 50.45 38.98
C ASP A 14 -3.61 50.36 37.91
N SER A 15 -3.36 49.62 36.83
CA SER A 15 -4.39 49.33 35.82
C SER A 15 -4.26 47.90 35.30
N VAL A 16 -5.42 47.26 35.16
CA VAL A 16 -5.61 45.84 34.75
C VAL A 16 -5.54 45.66 33.22
N ILE A 17 -5.51 46.77 32.48
CA ILE A 17 -5.51 46.85 31.01
C ILE A 17 -4.22 46.25 30.39
N PRO A 18 -2.99 46.54 30.87
CA PRO A 18 -1.77 45.93 30.31
C PRO A 18 -1.69 44.41 30.52
N ASP A 19 -2.24 43.89 31.61
CA ASP A 19 -2.29 42.45 31.87
C ASP A 19 -3.26 41.73 30.92
N ALA A 20 -4.42 42.34 30.64
CA ALA A 20 -5.38 41.85 29.66
C ALA A 20 -4.81 41.80 28.23
N ILE A 21 -4.05 42.84 27.82
CA ILE A 21 -3.38 42.87 26.51
C ILE A 21 -2.29 41.78 26.46
N GLY A 22 -1.53 41.59 27.53
CA GLY A 22 -0.52 40.53 27.64
C GLY A 22 -1.13 39.13 27.46
N CYS A 23 -2.28 38.87 28.09
CA CYS A 23 -2.98 37.58 27.96
C CYS A 23 -3.50 37.33 26.54
N LEU A 24 -4.03 38.37 25.87
CA LEU A 24 -4.51 38.27 24.49
C LEU A 24 -3.36 37.95 23.52
N LEU A 25 -2.21 38.60 23.71
CA LEU A 25 -1.02 38.40 22.89
C LEU A 25 -0.43 36.98 23.07
N VAL A 26 -0.34 36.51 24.32
CA VAL A 26 0.13 35.16 24.64
C VAL A 26 -0.82 34.10 24.10
N GLY A 27 -2.13 34.29 24.24
CA GLY A 27 -3.15 33.41 23.68
C GLY A 27 -3.11 33.34 22.15
N GLY A 28 -2.87 34.46 21.48
CA GLY A 28 -2.70 34.50 20.02
C GLY A 28 -1.50 33.71 19.53
N ILE A 29 -0.34 33.83 20.20
CA ILE A 29 0.87 33.07 19.84
C ILE A 29 0.65 31.56 20.08
N LEU A 30 0.08 31.18 21.23
CA LEU A 30 -0.24 29.78 21.52
C LEU A 30 -1.24 29.20 20.52
N GLY A 31 -2.28 29.95 20.14
CA GLY A 31 -3.25 29.54 19.13
C GLY A 31 -2.62 29.39 17.74
N ALA A 32 -1.70 30.28 17.36
CA ALA A 32 -0.99 30.20 16.09
C ALA A 32 -0.07 28.97 16.04
N VAL A 33 0.70 28.70 17.11
CA VAL A 33 1.58 27.53 17.19
C VAL A 33 0.77 26.24 17.22
N ALA A 34 -0.32 26.19 17.99
CA ALA A 34 -1.23 25.03 18.02
C ALA A 34 -1.84 24.76 16.64
N SER A 35 -2.30 25.81 15.95
CA SER A 35 -2.82 25.69 14.59
C SER A 35 -1.75 25.17 13.63
N PHE A 36 -0.52 25.70 13.70
CA PHE A 36 0.59 25.25 12.87
C PHE A 36 0.93 23.76 13.10
N ILE A 37 0.92 23.30 14.36
CA ILE A 37 1.14 21.89 14.69
C ILE A 37 0.02 21.03 14.13
N ILE A 38 -1.25 21.44 14.28
CA ILE A 38 -2.40 20.70 13.73
C ILE A 38 -2.28 20.59 12.22
N TYR A 39 -2.02 21.70 11.51
CA TYR A 39 -1.85 21.68 10.05
C TYR A 39 -0.70 20.76 9.62
N THR A 40 0.45 20.82 10.31
CA THR A 40 1.62 20.00 9.98
C THR A 40 1.36 18.52 10.26
N ASN A 41 0.68 18.21 11.37
CA ASN A 41 0.37 16.83 11.75
C ASN A 41 -0.72 16.24 10.86
N VAL A 42 -1.74 17.02 10.50
CA VAL A 42 -2.76 16.65 9.50
C VAL A 42 -2.12 16.42 8.14
N ALA A 43 -1.16 17.25 7.70
CA ALA A 43 -0.42 17.02 6.46
C ALA A 43 0.45 15.75 6.50
N ALA A 44 0.97 15.37 7.66
CA ALA A 44 1.71 14.11 7.84
C ALA A 44 0.77 12.89 7.92
N LEU A 45 -0.39 13.03 8.56
CA LEU A 45 -1.42 11.99 8.71
C LEU A 45 -2.21 11.73 7.43
N LEU A 46 -2.41 12.75 6.60
CA LEU A 46 -3.10 12.60 5.32
C LEU A 46 -2.30 11.78 4.31
N GLY A 47 -1.03 11.47 4.60
CA GLY A 47 -0.13 10.80 3.68
C GLY A 47 0.16 11.72 2.51
N ARG A 48 1.43 12.03 2.25
CA ARG A 48 1.71 12.64 0.95
C ARG A 48 1.34 11.62 -0.11
N SER A 49 0.69 12.08 -1.18
CA SER A 49 0.56 11.28 -2.39
C SER A 49 1.98 10.89 -2.81
N ILE A 50 2.22 9.58 -2.98
CA ILE A 50 3.49 9.09 -3.49
C ILE A 50 3.79 9.84 -4.80
N PRO A 51 5.05 10.21 -5.08
CA PRO A 51 5.39 10.75 -6.39
C PRO A 51 4.92 9.77 -7.46
N GLU A 52 4.06 10.21 -8.38
CA GLU A 52 3.50 9.35 -9.45
C GLU A 52 4.59 8.60 -10.22
N GLU A 53 5.80 9.15 -10.27
CA GLU A 53 6.97 8.51 -10.88
C GLU A 53 7.33 7.15 -10.25
N TYR A 54 7.18 6.98 -8.93
CA TYR A 54 7.41 5.69 -8.27
C TYR A 54 6.27 4.70 -8.55
N LEU A 55 5.03 5.19 -8.58
CA LEU A 55 3.88 4.36 -8.95
C LEU A 55 3.99 3.85 -10.39
N ASN A 56 4.38 4.72 -11.31
CA ASN A 56 4.60 4.35 -12.71
C ASN A 56 5.76 3.35 -12.86
N LYS A 57 6.83 3.46 -12.05
CA LYS A 57 7.91 2.46 -12.03
C LYS A 57 7.41 1.09 -11.56
N ILE A 58 6.57 1.04 -10.52
CA ILE A 58 5.96 -0.20 -10.03
C ILE A 58 5.03 -0.80 -11.09
N ASN A 59 4.18 0.03 -11.70
CA ASN A 59 3.26 -0.41 -12.75
C ASN A 59 4.01 -0.97 -13.96
N ASN A 60 5.03 -0.28 -14.46
CA ASN A 60 5.83 -0.76 -15.60
C ASN A 60 6.52 -2.10 -15.29
N GLU A 61 6.97 -2.31 -14.05
CA GLU A 61 7.59 -3.57 -13.63
C GLU A 61 6.55 -4.70 -13.57
N LEU A 62 5.35 -4.43 -13.07
CA LEU A 62 4.24 -5.38 -13.06
C LEU A 62 3.78 -5.71 -14.49
N GLU A 63 3.63 -4.72 -15.36
CA GLU A 63 3.27 -4.91 -16.77
C GLU A 63 4.34 -5.68 -17.57
N SER A 64 5.58 -5.76 -17.07
CA SER A 64 6.65 -6.54 -17.71
C SER A 64 6.52 -8.05 -17.51
N ASP A 65 5.68 -8.49 -16.57
CA ASP A 65 5.46 -9.92 -16.30
C ASP A 65 4.41 -10.52 -17.25
N VAL A 66 4.77 -11.59 -17.96
CA VAL A 66 3.92 -12.28 -18.95
C VAL A 66 2.67 -12.88 -18.32
N MET A 67 2.68 -13.16 -17.01
CA MET A 67 1.53 -13.73 -16.30
C MET A 67 0.43 -12.71 -16.02
N ILE A 68 0.75 -11.42 -16.04
CA ILE A 68 -0.20 -10.35 -15.71
C ILE A 68 -0.83 -9.82 -16.98
N ARG A 69 -2.16 -9.92 -17.06
CA ARG A 69 -2.94 -9.44 -18.20
C ARG A 69 -3.25 -7.95 -18.11
N ALA A 70 -3.62 -7.50 -16.91
CA ALA A 70 -3.98 -6.11 -16.66
C ALA A 70 -3.86 -5.78 -15.16
N ILE A 71 -3.74 -4.49 -14.86
CA ILE A 71 -3.66 -3.94 -13.50
C ILE A 71 -4.78 -2.92 -13.33
N TYR A 72 -5.54 -3.04 -12.24
CA TYR A 72 -6.67 -2.18 -11.90
C TYR A 72 -6.54 -1.62 -10.46
N ASP A 73 -7.32 -0.59 -10.15
CA ASP A 73 -7.40 0.08 -8.83
C ASP A 73 -6.04 0.35 -8.15
N VAL A 74 -5.07 0.88 -8.89
CA VAL A 74 -3.75 1.21 -8.34
C VAL A 74 -3.86 2.40 -7.39
N LYS A 75 -3.50 2.18 -6.12
CA LYS A 75 -3.48 3.17 -5.05
C LYS A 75 -2.16 3.09 -4.30
N GLY A 76 -1.51 4.25 -4.16
CA GLY A 76 -0.27 4.41 -3.41
C GLY A 76 -0.36 5.50 -2.36
N ILE A 77 0.02 5.21 -1.13
CA ILE A 77 0.11 6.19 -0.05
C ILE A 77 1.54 6.19 0.52
N ASP A 78 2.17 7.36 0.59
CA ASP A 78 3.44 7.53 1.29
C ASP A 78 3.14 7.66 2.78
N MET A 79 3.62 6.70 3.58
CA MET A 79 3.41 6.67 5.03
C MET A 79 4.50 7.44 5.80
N GLY A 80 5.41 8.12 5.10
CA GLY A 80 6.61 8.73 5.68
C GLY A 80 7.73 7.70 5.87
N ASN A 81 8.96 8.19 6.09
CA ASN A 81 10.17 7.36 6.23
C ASN A 81 10.42 6.38 5.04
N CYS A 82 10.08 6.79 3.81
CA CYS A 82 10.22 5.95 2.59
C CYS A 82 9.39 4.65 2.63
N LEU A 83 8.39 4.54 3.50
CA LEU A 83 7.48 3.41 3.55
C LEU A 83 6.28 3.69 2.64
N ILE A 84 6.22 2.95 1.55
CA ILE A 84 5.15 3.03 0.56
C ILE A 84 4.13 1.93 0.84
N ARG A 85 2.85 2.30 0.98
CA ARG A 85 1.74 1.35 0.90
C ARG A 85 1.21 1.36 -0.52
N TYR A 86 1.46 0.27 -1.24
CA TYR A 86 0.94 0.03 -2.58
C TYR A 86 -0.21 -0.98 -2.52
N LYS A 87 -1.31 -0.68 -3.20
CA LYS A 87 -2.44 -1.59 -3.41
C LYS A 87 -2.82 -1.55 -4.88
N ALA A 88 -2.97 -2.71 -5.49
CA ALA A 88 -3.47 -2.86 -6.85
C ALA A 88 -4.27 -4.16 -6.96
N GLU A 89 -5.17 -4.21 -7.92
CA GLU A 89 -5.86 -5.41 -8.36
C GLU A 89 -5.17 -5.92 -9.62
N LEU A 90 -4.80 -7.20 -9.65
CA LEU A 90 -4.10 -7.81 -10.76
C LEU A 90 -5.02 -8.83 -11.44
N ASP A 91 -5.12 -8.74 -12.76
CA ASP A 91 -5.79 -9.74 -13.60
C ASP A 91 -4.73 -10.66 -14.20
N PHE A 92 -4.89 -11.98 -13.98
CA PHE A 92 -3.93 -12.99 -14.39
C PHE A 92 -4.40 -13.72 -15.64
N ASP A 93 -3.48 -14.00 -16.57
CA ASP A 93 -3.81 -14.82 -17.73
C ASP A 93 -3.79 -16.31 -17.37
N GLY A 94 -4.98 -16.89 -17.21
CA GLY A 94 -5.14 -18.32 -16.94
C GLY A 94 -4.54 -19.24 -18.01
N ARG A 95 -4.38 -18.78 -19.25
CA ARG A 95 -3.74 -19.56 -20.32
C ARG A 95 -2.25 -19.68 -20.11
N GLU A 96 -1.57 -18.57 -19.81
CA GLU A 96 -0.13 -18.57 -19.54
C GLU A 96 0.20 -19.31 -18.24
N LEU A 97 -0.65 -19.18 -17.21
CA LEU A 97 -0.56 -20.00 -16.00
C LEU A 97 -0.67 -21.49 -16.33
N THR A 98 -1.69 -21.91 -17.07
CA THR A 98 -1.85 -23.32 -17.47
C THR A 98 -0.67 -23.80 -18.31
N ARG A 99 -0.11 -22.94 -19.17
CA ARG A 99 1.06 -23.25 -19.99
C ARG A 99 2.30 -23.48 -19.15
N SER A 100 2.57 -22.59 -18.18
CA SER A 100 3.66 -22.76 -17.22
C SER A 100 3.50 -23.99 -16.33
N TYR A 101 2.26 -24.36 -16.02
CA TYR A 101 1.95 -25.60 -15.29
C TYR A 101 2.29 -26.83 -16.13
N LEU A 102 1.83 -26.85 -17.38
CA LEU A 102 2.06 -27.94 -18.32
C LEU A 102 3.55 -28.10 -18.66
N ASP A 103 4.32 -27.01 -18.73
CA ASP A 103 5.77 -27.07 -18.95
C ASP A 103 6.53 -27.81 -17.83
N LYS A 104 5.96 -27.85 -16.61
CA LYS A 104 6.53 -28.60 -15.47
C LYS A 104 6.03 -30.05 -15.39
N GLN A 105 5.04 -30.42 -16.19
CA GLN A 105 4.43 -31.74 -16.21
C GLN A 105 4.87 -32.55 -17.44
N ASP A 106 4.83 -33.88 -17.34
CA ASP A 106 5.04 -34.73 -18.51
C ASP A 106 3.71 -34.99 -19.21
N LEU A 107 3.50 -34.28 -20.33
CA LEU A 107 2.28 -34.39 -21.14
C LEU A 107 2.00 -35.82 -21.62
N ASN A 108 3.05 -36.64 -21.81
CA ASN A 108 2.84 -38.02 -22.27
C ASN A 108 2.18 -38.87 -21.19
N SER A 109 2.65 -38.74 -19.94
CA SER A 109 2.05 -39.43 -18.79
C SER A 109 0.62 -38.96 -18.52
N LEU A 110 0.37 -37.64 -18.60
CA LEU A 110 -0.96 -37.05 -18.44
C LEU A 110 -1.94 -37.62 -19.49
N LEU A 111 -1.47 -37.76 -20.73
CA LEU A 111 -2.29 -38.25 -21.84
C LEU A 111 -2.59 -39.75 -21.71
N GLU A 112 -1.67 -40.55 -21.18
CA GLU A 112 -1.94 -41.95 -20.83
C GLU A 112 -2.95 -42.06 -19.68
N GLU A 113 -2.82 -41.23 -18.64
CA GLU A 113 -3.76 -41.16 -17.53
C GLU A 113 -5.17 -40.82 -18.02
N VAL A 114 -5.31 -39.80 -18.87
CA VAL A 114 -6.59 -39.38 -19.45
C VAL A 114 -7.22 -40.45 -20.34
N LYS A 115 -6.41 -41.20 -21.11
CA LYS A 115 -6.90 -42.32 -21.93
C LYS A 115 -7.37 -43.52 -21.09
N GLY A 116 -6.87 -43.65 -19.86
CA GLY A 116 -7.23 -44.72 -18.93
C GLY A 116 -8.55 -44.48 -18.20
N PHE A 117 -9.19 -43.32 -18.36
CA PHE A 117 -10.43 -42.99 -17.67
C PHE A 117 -11.61 -43.77 -18.24
N ASN A 118 -12.29 -44.51 -17.35
CA ASN A 118 -13.48 -45.29 -17.70
C ASN A 118 -14.76 -44.74 -17.04
N ASP A 119 -14.62 -43.80 -16.10
CA ASP A 119 -15.73 -43.27 -15.30
C ASP A 119 -15.64 -41.75 -15.14
N ILE A 120 -16.79 -41.10 -14.93
CA ILE A 120 -16.91 -39.65 -14.78
C ILE A 120 -16.21 -39.18 -13.50
N ASP A 121 -16.28 -39.96 -12.43
CA ASP A 121 -15.66 -39.66 -11.13
C ASP A 121 -14.12 -39.52 -11.25
N GLN A 122 -13.49 -40.26 -12.17
CA GLN A 122 -12.05 -40.19 -12.41
C GLN A 122 -11.67 -38.89 -13.12
N VAL A 123 -12.48 -38.44 -14.07
CA VAL A 123 -12.29 -37.15 -14.76
C VAL A 123 -12.48 -35.99 -13.78
N GLU A 124 -13.50 -36.06 -12.92
CA GLU A 124 -13.74 -35.05 -11.89
C GLU A 124 -12.56 -34.95 -10.92
N SER A 125 -12.10 -36.09 -10.40
CA SER A 125 -10.95 -36.14 -9.50
C SER A 125 -9.67 -35.59 -10.14
N PHE A 126 -9.45 -35.89 -11.42
CA PHE A 126 -8.33 -35.36 -12.21
C PHE A 126 -8.40 -33.84 -12.34
N MET A 127 -9.56 -33.31 -12.72
CA MET A 127 -9.76 -31.86 -12.88
C MET A 127 -9.59 -31.11 -11.56
N ILE A 128 -10.10 -31.65 -10.45
CA ILE A 128 -9.93 -31.06 -9.12
C ILE A 128 -8.44 -30.99 -8.76
N LYS A 129 -7.72 -32.11 -8.88
CA LYS A 129 -6.27 -32.19 -8.58
C LYS A 129 -5.46 -31.18 -9.40
N HIS A 130 -5.73 -31.06 -10.69
CA HIS A 130 -5.01 -30.10 -11.54
C HIS A 130 -5.43 -28.65 -11.28
N SER A 131 -6.70 -28.39 -10.97
CA SER A 131 -7.16 -27.05 -10.62
C SER A 131 -6.51 -26.54 -9.34
N GLU A 132 -6.40 -27.38 -8.30
CA GLU A 132 -5.71 -27.06 -7.06
C GLU A 132 -4.24 -26.74 -7.32
N ALA A 133 -3.55 -27.59 -8.09
CA ALA A 133 -2.14 -27.38 -8.41
C ALA A 133 -1.86 -26.11 -9.24
N ILE A 134 -2.79 -25.71 -10.12
CA ILE A 134 -2.69 -24.44 -10.87
C ILE A 134 -2.88 -23.24 -9.94
N VAL A 135 -3.85 -23.30 -9.02
CA VAL A 135 -4.10 -22.23 -8.05
C VAL A 135 -2.93 -22.08 -7.07
N ASP A 136 -2.36 -23.19 -6.59
CA ASP A 136 -1.18 -23.17 -5.73
C ASP A 136 0.04 -22.55 -6.43
N MET A 137 0.22 -22.88 -7.71
CA MET A 137 1.29 -22.29 -8.51
C MET A 137 1.07 -20.79 -8.73
N MET A 138 -0.17 -20.36 -8.98
CA MET A 138 -0.51 -18.93 -9.04
C MET A 138 -0.16 -18.22 -7.72
N GLY A 139 -0.42 -18.85 -6.57
CA GLY A 139 0.02 -18.32 -5.27
C GLY A 139 1.53 -18.10 -5.20
N GLY A 140 2.32 -19.07 -5.66
CA GLY A 140 3.79 -18.94 -5.72
C GLY A 140 4.27 -17.85 -6.69
N GLU A 141 3.58 -17.63 -7.80
CA GLU A 141 3.87 -16.55 -8.74
C GLU A 141 3.59 -15.16 -8.11
N ILE A 142 2.52 -15.05 -7.32
CA ILE A 142 2.20 -13.83 -6.54
C ILE A 142 3.32 -13.55 -5.54
N ASP A 143 3.75 -14.55 -4.76
CA ASP A 143 4.84 -14.40 -3.79
C ASP A 143 6.15 -13.94 -4.47
N ARG A 144 6.46 -14.47 -5.66
CA ARG A 144 7.61 -14.03 -6.46
C ARG A 144 7.51 -12.54 -6.81
N ILE A 145 6.35 -12.11 -7.31
CA ILE A 145 6.11 -10.72 -7.68
C ILE A 145 6.24 -9.80 -6.46
N GLU A 146 5.63 -10.18 -5.33
CA GLU A 146 5.73 -9.44 -4.07
C GLU A 146 7.17 -9.31 -3.56
N MET A 147 7.95 -10.40 -3.64
CA MET A 147 9.35 -10.39 -3.23
C MET A 147 10.20 -9.49 -4.14
N LYS A 148 9.94 -9.49 -5.45
CA LYS A 148 10.62 -8.60 -6.41
C LYS A 148 10.34 -7.12 -6.10
N LEU A 149 9.11 -6.80 -5.69
CA LEU A 149 8.68 -5.45 -5.31
C LEU A 149 9.22 -4.99 -3.95
N ARG A 150 9.40 -5.90 -2.99
CA ARG A 150 9.90 -5.57 -1.64
C ARG A 150 11.39 -5.22 -1.56
N VAL A 151 12.19 -5.69 -2.51
CA VAL A 151 13.67 -5.60 -2.45
C VAL A 151 14.19 -4.22 -2.92
N LYS A 152 13.32 -3.31 -3.34
CA LYS A 152 13.66 -1.96 -3.82
C LYS A 152 12.89 -0.87 -3.08
#